data_AF-A0A416KQN3-F1
#
_entry.id   AF-A0A416KQN3-F1
#
_cell.length_a   1.000
_cell.length_b   1.000
_cell.length_c   1.000
_cell.angle_alpha   90.00
_cell.angle_beta   90.00
_cell.angle_gamma   90.00
#
_symmetry.space_group_name_H-M   'P 1'
#
loop_
_entity.id
_entity.type
_entity.pdbx_description
1 polymer ?
#
loop_
_entity_poly.entity_id
_entity_poly.type
_entity_poly.pdbx_seq_one_letter_code
_entity_poly.pdbx_strand_id
1 'polypeptide(L)'
;MFHDLIWSSVQPAFRNLIVSGGRNAALLFVGLSAGGIIAAGVFAFLVIIGVFPRLIGKTGTKRHILLYGTVIVSGGVLGNIADLYEFPIPLHGFSSLFLGIFGLAVGIFVGCLVMSLAETLKALPVISRRIYLAVGLQYLILSIALGKLAGSLAYFLCGMAAE
;
A
#
# COMPACT_ATOMS: atom_id res chain seq x y z
N MET A 1 -1.84 26.48 53.04
CA MET A 1 -2.98 25.57 53.33
C MET A 1 -4.12 25.69 52.33
N PHE A 2 -4.77 26.84 52.13
CA PHE A 2 -5.81 27.00 51.08
C PHE A 2 -5.21 27.17 49.66
N HIS A 3 -4.00 27.73 49.56
CA HIS A 3 -3.26 27.90 48.31
C HIS A 3 -2.69 26.56 47.78
N ASP A 4 -2.19 25.68 48.67
CA ASP A 4 -1.62 24.38 48.28
C ASP A 4 -2.66 23.36 47.78
N LEU A 5 -3.90 23.44 48.26
CA LEU A 5 -5.00 22.54 47.88
C LEU A 5 -5.56 22.82 46.47
N ILE A 6 -5.45 24.07 46.02
CA ILE A 6 -5.82 24.49 44.66
C ILE A 6 -4.75 24.01 43.67
N TRP A 7 -3.47 24.15 44.02
CA TRP A 7 -2.36 23.75 43.14
C TRP A 7 -2.19 22.22 43.02
N SER A 8 -2.54 21.41 44.05
CA SER A 8 -2.47 19.94 43.96
C SER A 8 -3.53 19.30 43.05
N SER A 9 -4.68 19.95 42.89
CA SER A 9 -5.79 19.47 42.05
C SER A 9 -5.72 19.98 40.60
N VAL A 10 -5.11 21.16 40.40
CA VAL A 10 -4.98 21.81 39.06
C VAL A 10 -3.78 21.27 38.27
N GLN A 11 -2.65 20.95 38.90
CA GLN A 11 -1.47 20.38 38.22
C GLN A 11 -1.76 19.10 37.39
N PRO A 12 -2.50 18.09 37.91
CA PRO A 12 -2.82 16.87 37.15
C PRO A 12 -3.88 17.11 36.06
N ALA A 13 -4.86 17.98 36.29
CA ALA A 13 -5.88 18.31 35.29
C ALA A 13 -5.31 19.13 34.12
N PHE A 14 -4.42 20.09 34.40
CA PHE A 14 -3.74 20.90 33.38
C PHE A 14 -2.66 20.09 32.61
N ARG A 15 -1.94 19.20 33.29
CA ARG A 15 -1.04 18.22 32.64
C ARG A 15 -1.80 17.26 31.73
N ASN A 16 -2.97 16.76 32.15
CA ASN A 16 -3.82 15.92 31.30
C ASN A 16 -4.46 16.71 30.15
N LEU A 17 -4.73 18.01 30.31
CA LEU A 17 -5.25 18.88 29.25
C LEU A 17 -4.16 19.25 28.21
N ILE A 18 -2.92 19.52 28.64
CA ILE A 18 -1.76 19.74 27.75
C ILE A 18 -1.32 18.42 27.09
N VAL A 19 -1.32 17.31 27.82
CA VAL A 19 -1.02 15.97 27.26
C VAL A 19 -2.14 15.49 26.36
N SER A 20 -3.41 15.83 26.61
CA SER A 20 -4.55 15.49 25.74
C SER A 20 -4.63 16.39 24.51
N GLY A 21 -4.40 17.70 24.64
CA GLY A 21 -4.32 18.64 23.51
C GLY A 21 -3.10 18.38 22.63
N GLY A 22 -1.94 18.15 23.25
CA GLY A 22 -0.70 17.76 22.59
C GLY A 22 -0.78 16.36 21.95
N ARG A 23 -1.41 15.37 22.62
CA ARG A 23 -1.68 14.05 22.00
C ARG A 23 -2.56 14.17 20.79
N ASN A 24 -3.67 14.92 20.86
CA ASN A 24 -4.61 15.01 19.74
C ASN A 24 -3.96 15.69 18.54
N ALA A 25 -3.15 16.74 18.76
CA ALA A 25 -2.35 17.38 17.72
C ALA A 25 -1.28 16.43 17.14
N ALA A 26 -0.58 15.67 17.98
CA ALA A 26 0.39 14.67 17.54
C ALA A 26 -0.27 13.53 16.76
N LEU A 27 -1.43 13.04 17.20
CA LEU A 27 -2.21 12.00 16.52
C LEU A 27 -2.73 12.50 15.16
N LEU A 28 -3.17 13.76 15.06
CA LEU A 28 -3.54 14.39 13.78
C LEU A 28 -2.34 14.47 12.83
N PHE A 29 -1.18 14.90 13.34
CA PHE A 29 0.03 15.05 12.53
C PHE A 29 0.56 13.70 12.04
N VAL A 30 0.60 12.69 12.92
CA VAL A 30 1.01 11.33 12.58
C VAL A 30 0.01 10.69 11.62
N GLY A 31 -1.30 10.87 11.84
CA GLY A 31 -2.34 10.37 10.95
C GLY A 31 -2.27 10.97 9.54
N LEU A 32 -2.09 12.29 9.43
CA LEU A 32 -1.91 12.97 8.15
C LEU A 32 -0.62 12.55 7.44
N SER A 33 0.49 12.44 8.18
CA SER A 33 1.78 12.01 7.63
C SER A 33 1.73 10.57 7.13
N ALA A 34 1.17 9.66 7.93
CA ALA A 34 1.00 8.26 7.56
C ALA A 34 0.06 8.10 6.36
N GLY A 35 -1.09 8.77 6.36
CA GLY A 35 -2.03 8.77 5.23
C GLY A 35 -1.40 9.30 3.95
N GLY A 36 -0.61 10.39 4.05
CA GLY A 36 0.13 10.96 2.92
C GLY A 36 1.15 9.99 2.33
N ILE A 37 1.95 9.31 3.18
CA ILE A 37 2.94 8.31 2.73
C ILE A 37 2.25 7.13 2.05
N ILE A 38 1.14 6.63 2.60
CA ILE A 38 0.39 5.50 2.03
C ILE A 38 -0.20 5.89 0.67
N ALA A 39 -0.85 7.05 0.56
CA ALA A 39 -1.43 7.53 -0.69
C ALA A 39 -0.36 7.72 -1.78
N ALA A 40 0.78 8.34 -1.43
CA ALA A 40 1.91 8.50 -2.33
C ALA A 40 2.50 7.14 -2.75
N GLY A 41 2.62 6.19 -1.83
CA GLY A 41 3.12 4.84 -2.08
C GLY A 41 2.25 4.06 -3.05
N VAL A 42 0.93 4.03 -2.84
CA VAL A 42 -0.01 3.35 -3.74
C VAL A 42 0.00 3.98 -5.13
N PHE A 43 0.01 5.31 -5.21
CA PHE A 43 0.07 6.00 -6.50
C PHE A 43 1.38 5.72 -7.25
N ALA A 44 2.53 5.82 -6.57
CA ALA A 44 3.83 5.51 -7.15
C ALA A 44 3.91 4.04 -7.63
N PHE A 45 3.40 3.11 -6.83
CA PHE A 45 3.34 1.69 -7.17
C PHE A 45 2.54 1.43 -8.47
N LEU A 46 1.34 2.03 -8.58
CA LEU A 46 0.48 1.88 -9.76
C LEU A 46 1.12 2.43 -11.05
N VAL A 47 1.88 3.52 -10.93
CA VAL A 47 2.60 4.14 -12.05
C VAL A 47 3.82 3.31 -12.45
N ILE A 48 4.64 2.88 -11.48
CA ILE A 48 5.87 2.10 -11.74
C ILE A 48 5.56 0.74 -12.37
N ILE A 49 4.56 0.02 -11.86
CA ILE A 49 4.17 -1.28 -12.43
C ILE A 49 3.58 -1.11 -13.82
N GLY A 50 3.01 0.05 -14.12
CA GLY A 50 2.53 0.38 -15.45
C GLY A 50 1.05 0.03 -15.69
N VAL A 51 0.28 -0.30 -14.64
CA VAL A 51 -1.18 -0.49 -14.78
C VAL A 51 -1.85 0.81 -15.20
N PHE A 52 -1.48 1.92 -14.55
CA PHE A 52 -2.00 3.24 -14.87
C PHE A 52 -1.71 3.66 -16.33
N PRO A 53 -0.45 3.67 -16.81
CA PRO A 53 -0.16 4.03 -18.20
C PRO A 53 -0.73 3.05 -19.23
N ARG A 54 -0.92 1.75 -18.90
CA ARG A 54 -1.59 0.79 -19.79
C ARG A 54 -3.06 1.11 -20.01
N LEU A 55 -3.78 1.44 -18.94
CA LEU A 55 -5.20 1.80 -19.03
C LEU A 55 -5.36 3.06 -19.88
N ILE A 56 -4.53 4.08 -19.66
CA ILE A 56 -4.53 5.31 -20.47
C ILE A 56 -4.16 5.01 -21.93
N GLY A 57 -3.17 4.14 -22.16
CA GLY A 57 -2.73 3.72 -23.49
C GLY A 57 -3.81 2.98 -24.28
N LYS A 58 -4.61 2.13 -23.63
CA LYS A 58 -5.72 1.39 -24.25
C LYS A 58 -6.96 2.25 -24.48
N THR A 59 -7.26 3.20 -23.61
CA THR A 59 -8.43 4.09 -23.73
C THR A 59 -8.17 5.31 -24.64
N GLY A 60 -6.92 5.50 -25.11
CA GLY A 60 -6.56 6.54 -26.09
C GLY A 60 -6.75 7.99 -25.60
N THR A 61 -7.12 8.17 -24.33
CA THR A 61 -7.55 9.46 -23.79
C THR A 61 -6.39 10.16 -23.09
N LYS A 62 -5.46 10.70 -23.89
CA LYS A 62 -4.27 11.44 -23.40
C LYS A 62 -4.62 12.72 -22.63
N ARG A 63 -5.84 13.24 -22.80
CA ARG A 63 -6.31 14.51 -22.23
C ARG A 63 -6.92 14.38 -20.81
N HIS A 64 -7.20 13.17 -20.32
CA HIS A 64 -7.87 12.96 -19.03
C HIS A 64 -7.05 12.11 -18.03
N ILE A 65 -5.74 12.37 -17.93
CA ILE A 65 -4.87 11.74 -16.92
C ILE A 65 -5.39 12.01 -15.49
N LEU A 66 -5.94 13.20 -15.25
CA LEU A 66 -6.51 13.58 -13.95
C LEU A 66 -7.73 12.74 -13.56
N LEU A 67 -8.57 12.30 -14.51
CA LEU A 67 -9.76 11.49 -14.20
C LEU A 67 -9.37 10.13 -13.62
N TYR A 68 -8.34 9.48 -14.16
CA TYR A 68 -7.86 8.22 -13.62
C TYR A 68 -7.31 8.37 -12.20
N GLY A 69 -6.61 9.48 -11.92
CA GLY A 69 -6.14 9.80 -10.58
C GLY A 69 -7.31 9.93 -9.59
N THR A 70 -8.35 10.69 -9.97
CA THR A 70 -9.55 10.85 -9.12
C THR A 70 -10.27 9.53 -8.89
N VAL A 71 -10.37 8.65 -9.89
CA VAL A 71 -10.99 7.32 -9.74
C VAL A 71 -10.21 6.44 -8.74
N ILE A 72 -8.88 6.46 -8.80
CA ILE A 72 -8.03 5.72 -7.86
C ILE A 72 -8.19 6.27 -6.44
N VAL A 73 -8.18 7.60 -6.29
CA VAL A 73 -8.38 8.26 -4.99
C VAL A 73 -9.77 7.94 -4.44
N SER A 74 -10.82 8.06 -5.25
CA SER A 74 -12.19 7.74 -4.82
C SER A 74 -12.35 6.26 -4.47
N GLY A 75 -11.70 5.36 -5.20
CA GLY A 75 -11.70 3.93 -4.90
C GLY A 75 -10.97 3.59 -3.60
N GLY A 76 -9.84 4.25 -3.34
CA GLY A 76 -9.10 4.12 -2.08
C GLY A 76 -9.89 4.65 -0.87
N VAL A 77 -10.56 5.80 -1.02
CA VAL A 77 -11.44 6.36 0.02
C VAL A 77 -12.63 5.43 0.28
N LEU A 78 -13.32 4.96 -0.77
CA LEU A 78 -14.44 4.02 -0.63
C LEU A 78 -14.00 2.69 -0.01
N GLY A 79 -12.85 2.14 -0.42
CA GLY A 79 -12.29 0.93 0.14
C GLY A 79 -11.93 1.08 1.62
N ASN A 80 -11.33 2.21 2.00
CA ASN A 80 -11.01 2.51 3.39
C ASN A 80 -12.27 2.64 4.26
N ILE A 81 -13.32 3.31 3.75
CA ILE A 81 -14.61 3.40 4.44
C ILE A 81 -15.24 2.00 4.60
N ALA A 82 -15.18 1.15 3.56
CA ALA A 82 -15.72 -0.20 3.61
C ALA A 82 -14.98 -1.11 4.61
N ASP A 83 -13.66 -0.95 4.75
CA ASP A 83 -12.82 -1.66 5.71
C ASP A 83 -13.13 -1.22 7.15
N LEU A 84 -13.22 0.10 7.39
CA LEU A 84 -13.51 0.69 8.70
C LEU A 84 -14.91 0.35 9.25
N TYR A 85 -15.91 0.24 8.36
CA TYR A 85 -17.29 0.04 8.80
C TYR A 85 -17.65 -1.40 9.14
N GLU A 86 -16.72 -2.36 8.99
CA GLU A 86 -16.89 -3.81 9.21
C GLU A 86 -18.36 -4.23 9.08
N PHE A 87 -18.99 -4.00 7.92
CA PHE A 87 -20.45 -4.13 7.80
C PHE A 87 -20.87 -5.53 8.27
N PRO A 88 -21.53 -5.67 9.44
CA PRO A 88 -22.12 -6.92 9.82
C PRO A 88 -23.41 -6.97 9.00
N ILE A 89 -23.34 -7.54 7.81
CA ILE A 89 -24.49 -7.69 6.91
C ILE A 89 -25.10 -9.09 7.11
N PRO A 90 -26.11 -9.24 7.98
CA PRO A 90 -27.02 -10.38 7.95
C PRO A 90 -28.01 -10.18 6.79
N LEU A 91 -27.56 -10.33 5.54
CA LEU A 91 -28.43 -10.24 4.36
C LEU A 91 -28.15 -11.42 3.42
N HIS A 92 -28.94 -12.47 3.60
CA HIS A 92 -28.92 -13.79 2.94
C HIS A 92 -29.13 -13.80 1.40
N GLY A 93 -28.92 -12.69 0.67
CA GLY A 93 -29.14 -12.69 -0.80
C GLY A 93 -28.39 -11.63 -1.60
N PHE A 94 -28.25 -10.40 -1.11
CA PHE A 94 -27.55 -9.32 -1.84
C PHE A 94 -26.02 -9.36 -1.66
N SER A 95 -25.55 -10.00 -0.58
CA SER A 95 -24.13 -10.10 -0.24
C SER A 95 -23.32 -10.84 -1.32
N SER A 96 -23.89 -11.91 -1.89
CA SER A 96 -23.18 -12.75 -2.88
C SER A 96 -22.91 -12.04 -4.20
N LEU A 97 -23.85 -11.22 -4.69
CA LEU A 97 -23.63 -10.44 -5.92
C LEU A 97 -22.59 -9.34 -5.70
N PHE A 98 -22.63 -8.69 -4.53
CA PHE A 98 -21.67 -7.64 -4.20
C PHE A 98 -20.25 -8.19 -4.03
N LEU A 99 -20.09 -9.34 -3.35
CA LEU A 99 -18.83 -10.09 -3.28
C LEU A 99 -18.35 -10.53 -4.66
N GLY A 100 -19.26 -10.99 -5.53
CA GLY A 100 -18.92 -11.40 -6.88
C GLY A 100 -18.39 -10.24 -7.73
N ILE A 101 -19.01 -9.08 -7.65
CA ILE A 101 -18.58 -7.86 -8.36
C ILE A 101 -17.23 -7.37 -7.81
N PHE A 102 -17.05 -7.36 -6.48
CA PHE A 102 -15.78 -7.01 -5.87
C PHE A 102 -14.66 -7.99 -6.27
N GLY A 103 -14.95 -9.30 -6.25
CA GLY A 103 -14.01 -10.34 -6.67
C GLY A 103 -13.62 -10.20 -8.14
N LEU A 104 -14.59 -9.93 -9.03
CA LEU A 104 -14.30 -9.65 -10.44
C LEU A 104 -13.47 -8.38 -10.63
N ALA A 105 -13.79 -7.31 -9.91
CA ALA A 105 -13.03 -6.05 -9.99
C ALA A 105 -11.58 -6.25 -9.56
N VAL A 106 -11.34 -6.96 -8.44
CA VAL A 106 -10.00 -7.32 -7.96
C VAL A 106 -9.30 -8.24 -8.97
N GLY A 107 -10.00 -9.21 -9.55
CA GLY A 107 -9.47 -10.11 -10.56
C GLY A 107 -8.98 -9.38 -11.82
N ILE A 108 -9.78 -8.43 -12.35
CA ILE A 108 -9.40 -7.61 -13.50
C ILE A 108 -8.19 -6.72 -13.17
N PHE A 109 -8.17 -6.15 -11.96
CA PHE A 109 -7.05 -5.32 -11.49
C PHE A 109 -5.74 -6.12 -11.37
N VAL A 110 -5.77 -7.26 -10.68
CA VAL A 110 -4.60 -8.15 -10.53
C VAL A 110 -4.17 -8.73 -11.88
N GLY A 111 -5.11 -9.08 -12.76
CA GLY A 111 -4.80 -9.51 -14.13
C GLY A 111 -4.04 -8.45 -14.92
N CYS A 112 -4.45 -7.17 -14.80
CA CYS A 112 -3.71 -6.06 -15.40
C CYS A 112 -2.33 -5.85 -14.77
N LEU A 113 -2.20 -5.98 -13.43
CA LEU A 113 -0.92 -5.90 -12.73
C LEU A 113 0.06 -6.96 -13.26
N VAL A 114 -0.36 -8.23 -13.31
CA VAL A 114 0.48 -9.34 -13.76
C VAL A 114 0.85 -9.19 -15.24
N MET A 115 -0.09 -8.80 -16.10
CA MET A 115 0.19 -8.54 -17.52
C MET A 115 1.22 -7.41 -17.69
N SER A 116 1.14 -6.37 -16.87
CA SER A 116 2.08 -5.25 -16.91
C SER A 116 3.47 -5.62 -16.41
N LEU A 117 3.54 -6.39 -15.33
CA LEU A 117 4.78 -6.97 -14.86
C LEU A 117 5.39 -7.90 -15.91
N ALA A 118 4.60 -8.77 -16.54
CA ALA A 118 5.11 -9.71 -17.54
C ALA A 118 5.79 -9.01 -18.72
N GLU A 119 5.26 -7.87 -19.16
CA GLU A 119 5.85 -7.13 -20.27
C GLU A 119 7.09 -6.31 -19.87
N THR A 120 7.07 -5.69 -18.69
CA THR A 120 8.25 -5.01 -18.15
C THR A 120 9.39 -5.99 -17.88
N LEU A 121 9.07 -7.18 -17.34
CA LEU A 121 10.01 -8.28 -17.14
C LEU A 121 10.54 -8.86 -18.45
N LYS A 122 9.73 -8.93 -19.51
CA LYS A 122 10.20 -9.32 -20.85
C LYS A 122 11.11 -8.26 -21.48
N ALA A 123 10.86 -6.98 -21.22
CA ALA A 123 11.71 -5.90 -21.72
C ALA A 123 13.07 -5.83 -21.00
N LEU A 124 13.13 -6.20 -19.72
CA LEU A 124 14.33 -6.18 -18.89
C LEU A 124 15.55 -6.92 -19.50
N PRO A 125 15.45 -8.22 -19.90
CA PRO A 125 16.56 -8.94 -20.53
C PRO A 125 16.90 -8.40 -21.92
N VAL A 126 15.91 -7.88 -22.66
CA VAL A 126 16.14 -7.27 -23.99
C VAL A 126 16.97 -6.01 -23.86
N ILE A 127 16.65 -5.15 -22.89
CA ILE A 127 17.44 -3.94 -22.60
C ILE A 127 18.83 -4.33 -22.11
N SER A 128 18.95 -5.33 -21.23
CA SER A 128 20.25 -5.85 -20.75
C SER A 128 21.15 -6.34 -21.89
N ARG A 129 20.58 -6.93 -22.95
CA ARG A 129 21.33 -7.36 -24.14
C ARG A 129 21.72 -6.18 -25.04
N ARG A 130 20.93 -5.10 -25.07
CA ARG A 130 21.21 -3.88 -25.86
C ARG A 130 22.35 -3.04 -25.28
N ILE A 131 22.54 -3.04 -23.96
CA ILE A 131 23.65 -2.35 -23.27
C ILE A 131 24.94 -3.19 -23.20
N TYR A 132 25.08 -4.24 -24.04
CA TYR A 132 26.24 -5.15 -24.09
C TYR A 132 26.62 -5.82 -22.74
N LEU A 133 25.68 -5.90 -21.79
CA LEU A 133 25.81 -6.68 -20.54
C LEU A 133 25.30 -8.12 -20.71
N ALA A 134 25.59 -8.76 -21.84
CA ALA A 134 25.12 -10.11 -22.14
C ALA A 134 25.58 -11.17 -21.11
N VAL A 135 26.71 -10.94 -20.44
CA VAL A 135 27.26 -11.82 -19.39
C VAL A 135 26.71 -11.48 -17.99
N GLY A 136 26.27 -10.24 -17.75
CA GLY A 136 25.82 -9.78 -16.43
C GLY A 136 24.49 -10.38 -15.95
N LEU A 137 23.64 -10.81 -16.88
CA LEU A 137 22.31 -11.33 -16.54
C LEU A 137 22.39 -12.67 -15.79
N GLN A 138 23.36 -13.52 -16.12
CA GLN A 138 23.62 -14.76 -15.37
C GLN A 138 24.04 -14.46 -13.93
N TYR A 139 24.89 -13.45 -13.72
CA TYR A 139 25.28 -12.99 -12.39
C TYR A 139 24.11 -12.40 -11.59
N LEU A 140 23.19 -11.68 -12.24
CA LEU A 140 21.97 -11.16 -11.60
C LEU A 140 21.09 -12.30 -11.08
N ILE A 141 20.82 -13.31 -11.91
CA ILE A 141 20.01 -14.47 -11.51
C ILE A 141 20.70 -15.25 -10.39
N LEU A 142 22.02 -15.45 -10.49
CA LEU A 142 22.81 -16.13 -9.46
C LEU A 142 22.76 -15.37 -8.12
N SER A 143 22.88 -14.04 -8.15
CA SER A 143 22.80 -13.22 -6.94
C SER A 143 21.42 -13.28 -6.28
N ILE A 144 20.34 -13.30 -7.07
CA ILE A 144 18.98 -13.46 -6.55
C ILE A 144 18.79 -14.86 -5.95
N ALA A 145 19.30 -15.89 -6.63
CA ALA A 145 19.25 -17.27 -6.15
C ALA A 145 20.04 -17.45 -4.84
N LEU A 146 21.25 -16.90 -4.76
CA LEU A 146 22.07 -16.90 -3.54
C LEU A 146 21.40 -16.13 -2.41
N GLY A 147 20.77 -14.99 -2.69
CA GLY A 147 20.01 -14.23 -1.69
C GLY A 147 18.84 -15.04 -1.11
N LYS A 148 18.06 -15.73 -1.95
CA LYS A 148 17.00 -16.64 -1.49
C LYS A 148 17.54 -17.83 -0.72
N LEU A 149 18.65 -18.42 -1.18
CA LEU A 149 19.31 -19.54 -0.51
C LEU A 149 19.80 -19.12 0.89
N ALA A 150 20.52 -18.01 0.98
CA ALA A 150 20.99 -17.45 2.24
C ALA A 150 19.83 -17.10 3.19
N GLY A 151 18.74 -16.51 2.66
CA GLY A 151 17.53 -16.24 3.43
C GLY A 151 16.88 -17.50 4.00
N SER A 152 16.77 -18.57 3.19
CA SER A 152 16.23 -19.86 3.66
C SER A 152 17.15 -20.54 4.69
N LEU A 153 18.47 -20.41 4.52
CA LEU A 153 19.45 -20.99 5.43
C LEU A 153 19.48 -20.24 6.76
N ALA A 154 19.40 -18.90 6.73
CA ALA A 154 19.27 -18.07 7.92
C ALA A 154 17.95 -18.33 8.65
N TYR A 155 16.84 -18.50 7.93
CA TYR A 155 15.55 -18.87 8.52
C TYR A 155 15.65 -20.19 9.30
N PHE A 156 16.35 -21.18 8.76
CA PHE A 156 16.54 -22.48 9.40
C PHE A 156 17.54 -22.44 10.57
N LEU A 157 18.66 -21.72 10.41
CA LEU A 157 19.70 -21.57 11.44
C LEU A 157 19.26 -20.70 12.63
N CYS A 158 18.40 -19.71 12.39
CA CYS A 158 17.86 -18.83 13.43
C CYS A 158 16.67 -19.46 14.19
N GLY A 159 16.33 -20.73 13.93
CA GLY A 159 15.38 -21.50 14.73
C GLY A 159 13.90 -21.20 14.51
N MET A 160 13.53 -20.28 13.60
CA MET A 160 12.14 -19.91 13.32
C MET A 160 11.30 -21.01 12.65
N ALA A 161 11.88 -22.16 12.33
CA ALA A 161 11.19 -23.31 11.74
C ALA A 161 10.83 -24.42 12.75
N ALA A 162 11.24 -24.28 14.01
CA ALA A 162 11.10 -25.33 15.04
C ALA A 162 10.10 -25.00 16.16
N GLU A 163 9.20 -24.04 15.93
CA GLU A 163 8.07 -23.68 16.82
C GLU A 163 6.73 -24.06 16.18
#